data_AF-A0A9Q1RG67-F1
#
_entry.id   AF-A0A9Q1RG67-F1
#
_cell.length_a   1.000
_cell.length_b   1.000
_cell.length_c   1.000
_cell.angle_alpha   90.00
_cell.angle_beta   90.00
_cell.angle_gamma   90.00
#
_symmetry.space_group_name_H-M   'P 1'
#
loop_
_entity.id
_entity.type
_entity.pdbx_description
1 polymer ?
#
loop_
_entity_poly.entity_id
_entity_poly.type
_entity_poly.pdbx_seq_one_letter_code
_entity_poly.pdbx_strand_id
1 'polypeptide(L)'
;MNAVSSSPQEVGLQDQNELKKGIAELYDDSSGIWEDIWGDHMHHGYYEPQSSVELSDHRVAQIHMIEQALTFASLSEDSADKPTSIVDVGCEIGGSSRYLAKKYGATAKGITLSHVQAQRAQALADAQGVGVRFLFKSQTP
;
A
#
# COMPACT_ATOMS: atom_id res chain seq x y z
N MET A 1 -8.78 45.83 10.00
CA MET A 1 -8.74 44.43 9.51
C MET A 1 -7.27 44.05 9.43
N ASN A 2 -6.77 43.24 10.36
CA ASN A 2 -5.37 42.82 10.34
C ASN A 2 -5.28 41.53 9.54
N ALA A 3 -4.60 41.56 8.39
CA ALA A 3 -4.18 40.36 7.70
C ALA A 3 -3.10 39.69 8.55
N VAL A 4 -3.41 38.54 9.13
CA VAL A 4 -2.40 37.68 9.76
C VAL A 4 -1.60 37.08 8.61
N SER A 5 -0.37 37.52 8.41
CA SER A 5 0.56 36.90 7.45
C SER A 5 1.11 35.62 8.08
N SER A 6 0.75 34.47 7.54
CA SER A 6 1.30 33.18 7.95
C SER A 6 2.79 33.10 7.63
N SER A 7 3.56 32.41 8.47
CA SER A 7 4.99 32.19 8.24
C SER A 7 5.24 31.23 7.06
N PRO A 8 6.41 31.26 6.40
CA PRO A 8 6.73 30.33 5.31
C PRO A 8 6.61 28.84 5.70
N GLN A 9 6.84 28.52 6.98
CA GLN A 9 6.66 27.16 7.52
C GLN A 9 5.18 26.79 7.62
N GLU A 10 4.32 27.70 8.08
CA GLU A 10 2.87 27.50 8.12
C GLU A 10 2.26 27.38 6.72
N VAL A 11 2.72 28.19 5.75
CA VAL A 11 2.30 28.06 4.34
C VAL A 11 2.72 26.69 3.79
N GLY A 12 3.96 26.26 4.03
CA GLY A 12 4.42 24.93 3.62
C GLY A 12 3.64 23.79 4.27
N LEU A 13 3.26 23.90 5.54
CA LEU A 13 2.42 22.92 6.23
C LEU A 13 0.98 22.87 5.68
N GLN A 14 0.40 24.03 5.36
CA GLN A 14 -0.93 24.12 4.74
C GLN A 14 -0.95 23.45 3.36
N ASP A 15 0.04 23.75 2.50
CA ASP A 15 0.15 23.14 1.17
C ASP A 15 0.31 21.61 1.25
N GLN A 16 1.08 21.11 2.22
CA GLN A 16 1.23 19.67 2.44
C GLN A 16 -0.06 19.01 2.91
N ASN A 17 -0.88 19.70 3.72
CA ASN A 17 -2.15 19.17 4.19
C ASN A 17 -3.20 19.12 3.07
N GLU A 18 -3.28 20.17 2.24
CA GLU A 18 -4.16 20.18 1.06
C GLU A 18 -3.76 19.09 0.06
N LEU A 19 -2.46 18.89 -0.18
CA LEU A 19 -1.97 17.81 -1.03
C LEU A 19 -2.39 16.42 -0.49
N LYS A 20 -2.17 16.17 0.80
CA LYS A 20 -2.54 14.89 1.42
C LYS A 20 -4.04 14.63 1.36
N LYS A 21 -4.85 15.69 1.56
CA LYS A 21 -6.30 15.62 1.46
C LYS A 21 -6.73 15.27 0.03
N GLY A 22 -6.18 15.95 -0.98
CA GLY A 22 -6.46 15.63 -2.38
C GLY A 22 -6.08 14.20 -2.76
N ILE A 23 -4.98 13.68 -2.24
CA ILE A 23 -4.58 12.27 -2.42
C ILE A 23 -5.61 11.33 -1.76
N ALA A 24 -6.02 11.63 -0.52
CA ALA A 24 -7.00 10.82 0.20
C ALA A 24 -8.34 10.74 -0.55
N GLU A 25 -8.87 11.89 -0.98
CA GLU A 25 -10.15 11.98 -1.70
C GLU A 25 -10.10 11.20 -3.03
N LEU A 26 -9.03 11.35 -3.80
CA LEU A 26 -8.86 10.59 -5.05
C LEU A 26 -8.96 9.07 -4.82
N TYR A 27 -8.29 8.56 -3.79
CA TYR A 27 -8.31 7.12 -3.50
C TYR A 27 -9.60 6.67 -2.83
N ASP A 28 -10.21 7.50 -1.98
CA ASP A 28 -11.52 7.22 -1.40
C ASP A 28 -12.58 7.03 -2.51
N ASP A 29 -12.57 7.88 -3.54
CA ASP A 29 -13.54 7.83 -4.63
C ASP A 29 -13.28 6.70 -5.64
N SER A 30 -12.01 6.35 -5.88
CA SER A 30 -11.65 5.49 -7.02
C SER A 30 -11.30 4.04 -6.64
N SER A 31 -10.96 3.76 -5.37
CA SER A 31 -10.44 2.45 -4.97
C SER A 31 -11.37 1.26 -5.26
N GLY A 32 -12.69 1.45 -5.18
CA GLY A 32 -13.64 0.37 -5.50
C GLY A 32 -13.57 -0.07 -6.96
N ILE A 33 -13.51 0.90 -7.90
CA ILE A 33 -13.36 0.61 -9.33
C ILE A 33 -12.00 -0.01 -9.62
N TRP A 34 -10.95 0.49 -8.95
CA TRP A 34 -9.61 -0.05 -9.13
C TRP A 34 -9.48 -1.49 -8.60
N GLU A 35 -10.14 -1.82 -7.51
CA GLU A 35 -10.18 -3.19 -6.99
C GLU A 35 -10.79 -4.17 -8.01
N ASP A 36 -11.89 -3.79 -8.66
CA ASP A 36 -12.53 -4.63 -9.69
C ASP A 36 -11.62 -4.87 -10.91
N ILE A 37 -10.80 -3.88 -11.27
CA ILE A 37 -9.93 -3.93 -12.47
C ILE A 37 -8.58 -4.58 -12.17
N TRP A 38 -7.92 -4.18 -11.07
CA TRP A 38 -6.54 -4.55 -10.74
C TRP A 38 -6.43 -5.68 -9.72
N GLY A 39 -7.53 -6.01 -9.02
CA GLY A 39 -7.51 -6.96 -7.91
C GLY A 39 -6.84 -6.40 -6.66
N ASP A 40 -6.13 -7.28 -5.93
CA ASP A 40 -5.61 -6.99 -4.59
C ASP A 40 -4.44 -5.98 -4.56
N HIS A 41 -3.79 -5.73 -5.70
CA HIS A 41 -2.56 -4.93 -5.80
C HIS A 41 -2.74 -3.81 -6.82
N MET A 42 -2.76 -2.55 -6.40
CA MET A 42 -2.94 -1.38 -7.29
C MET A 42 -1.59 -0.84 -7.80
N HIS A 43 -0.64 -1.75 -8.06
CA HIS A 43 0.64 -1.46 -8.69
C HIS A 43 0.87 -2.28 -9.95
N HIS A 44 1.86 -1.88 -10.74
CA HIS A 44 2.27 -2.60 -11.94
C HIS A 44 2.90 -3.95 -11.60
N GLY A 45 2.76 -4.90 -12.51
CA GLY A 45 3.41 -6.21 -12.43
C GLY A 45 4.80 -6.22 -13.08
N TYR A 46 5.61 -7.20 -12.67
CA TYR A 46 6.87 -7.54 -13.31
C TYR A 46 6.63 -8.70 -14.29
N TYR A 47 6.93 -8.45 -15.58
CA TYR A 47 6.78 -9.43 -16.64
C TYR A 47 8.16 -9.88 -17.09
N GLU A 48 8.38 -11.20 -17.11
CA GLU A 48 9.66 -11.75 -17.54
C GLU A 48 9.93 -11.40 -19.02
N PRO A 49 11.14 -10.97 -19.39
CA PRO A 49 11.47 -10.49 -20.74
C PRO A 49 11.15 -11.47 -21.89
N GLN A 50 10.92 -12.75 -21.58
CA GLN A 50 10.66 -13.82 -22.55
C GLN A 50 9.32 -14.55 -22.31
N SER A 51 8.47 -14.04 -21.42
CA SER A 51 7.14 -14.62 -21.19
C SER A 51 6.15 -14.20 -22.27
N SER A 52 5.28 -15.11 -22.70
CA SER A 52 4.08 -14.74 -23.46
C SER A 52 3.13 -14.02 -22.52
N VAL A 53 2.97 -12.70 -22.68
CA VAL A 53 2.14 -11.89 -21.79
C VAL A 53 0.68 -11.96 -22.22
N GLU A 54 -0.14 -12.69 -21.47
CA GLU A 54 -1.60 -12.58 -21.57
C GLU A 54 -2.12 -11.57 -20.52
N LEU A 55 -3.18 -10.83 -20.86
CA LEU A 55 -3.83 -9.88 -19.93
C LEU A 55 -4.32 -10.56 -18.63
N SER A 56 -4.61 -11.87 -18.68
CA SER A 56 -4.94 -12.68 -17.51
C SER A 56 -3.82 -12.76 -16.48
N ASP A 57 -2.58 -12.51 -16.88
CA ASP A 57 -1.39 -12.78 -16.07
C ASP A 57 -0.98 -11.59 -15.21
N HIS A 58 -1.70 -10.46 -15.29
CA HIS A 58 -1.34 -9.24 -14.55
C HIS A 58 -1.29 -9.44 -13.04
N ARG A 59 -2.17 -10.27 -12.46
CA ARG A 59 -2.16 -10.59 -11.02
C ARG A 59 -0.92 -11.37 -10.61
N VAL A 60 -0.50 -12.31 -11.45
CA VAL A 60 0.75 -13.06 -11.23
C VAL A 60 1.94 -12.12 -11.35
N ALA A 61 1.94 -11.24 -12.36
CA ALA A 61 2.97 -10.23 -12.54
C ALA A 61 3.05 -9.26 -11.34
N GLN A 62 1.94 -8.88 -10.72
CA GLN A 62 1.93 -8.08 -9.49
C GLN A 62 2.65 -8.80 -8.34
N ILE A 63 2.37 -10.08 -8.13
CA ILE A 63 3.10 -10.88 -7.14
C ILE A 63 4.58 -10.97 -7.49
N HIS A 64 4.93 -11.18 -8.76
CA HIS A 64 6.33 -11.19 -9.20
C HIS A 64 7.04 -9.86 -8.92
N MET A 65 6.36 -8.73 -9.08
CA MET A 65 6.94 -7.43 -8.73
C MET A 65 7.32 -7.37 -7.24
N ILE A 66 6.49 -7.92 -6.35
CA ILE A 66 6.79 -8.02 -4.91
C ILE A 66 8.04 -8.89 -4.70
N GLU A 67 8.12 -10.06 -5.34
CA GLU A 67 9.26 -10.97 -5.23
C GLU A 67 10.57 -10.36 -5.76
N GLN A 68 10.51 -9.60 -6.86
CA GLN A 68 11.66 -8.86 -7.39
C GLN A 68 12.12 -7.77 -6.42
N ALA A 69 11.19 -7.05 -5.79
CA ALA A 69 11.53 -6.05 -4.76
C ALA A 69 12.20 -6.69 -3.53
N LEU A 70 11.70 -7.85 -3.07
CA LEU A 70 12.32 -8.61 -1.98
C LEU A 70 13.71 -9.12 -2.36
N THR A 71 13.87 -9.60 -3.58
CA THR A 71 15.17 -10.07 -4.12
C THR A 71 16.17 -8.92 -4.17
N PHE A 72 15.76 -7.75 -4.67
CA PHE A 72 16.56 -6.53 -4.65
C PHE A 72 16.97 -6.14 -3.23
N ALA A 73 16.08 -6.32 -2.24
CA ALA A 73 16.37 -6.11 -0.82
C ALA A 73 17.22 -7.24 -0.17
N SER A 74 17.69 -8.22 -0.94
CA SER A 74 18.43 -9.41 -0.46
C SER A 74 17.64 -10.28 0.52
N LEU A 75 16.30 -10.30 0.43
CA LEU A 75 15.39 -11.12 1.24
C LEU A 75 14.88 -12.33 0.44
N SER A 76 15.79 -13.22 0.03
CA SER A 76 15.42 -14.48 -0.61
C SER A 76 14.77 -15.46 0.37
N GLU A 77 14.10 -16.49 -0.13
CA GLU A 77 13.41 -17.49 0.72
C GLU A 77 14.35 -18.24 1.68
N ASP A 78 15.62 -18.35 1.29
CA ASP A 78 16.71 -18.98 2.06
C ASP A 78 17.40 -18.03 3.03
N SER A 79 16.96 -16.76 3.13
CA SER A 79 17.47 -15.84 4.12
C SER A 79 17.27 -16.41 5.53
N ALA A 80 18.36 -16.53 6.27
CA ALA A 80 18.34 -16.95 7.67
C ALA A 80 17.54 -15.95 8.54
N ASP A 81 17.51 -14.68 8.13
CA ASP A 81 16.86 -13.58 8.84
C ASP A 81 15.56 -13.17 8.13
N LYS A 82 14.50 -13.96 8.33
CA LYS A 82 13.17 -13.64 7.79
C LYS A 82 12.54 -12.49 8.57
N PRO A 83 11.86 -11.54 7.91
CA PRO A 83 11.16 -10.45 8.60
C PRO A 83 10.09 -11.01 9.55
N THR A 84 10.09 -10.54 10.79
CA THR A 84 9.05 -10.86 11.79
C THR A 84 8.03 -9.74 11.97
N SER A 85 8.39 -8.53 11.51
CA SER A 85 7.56 -7.32 11.54
C SER A 85 7.71 -6.53 10.25
N ILE A 86 6.59 -6.10 9.68
CA ILE A 86 6.53 -5.41 8.38
C ILE A 86 5.72 -4.12 8.52
N VAL A 87 6.19 -3.04 7.90
CA VAL A 87 5.45 -1.78 7.74
C VAL A 87 5.36 -1.48 6.26
N ASP A 88 4.13 -1.31 5.77
CA ASP A 88 3.81 -1.02 4.38
C ASP A 88 3.22 0.39 4.29
N VAL A 89 3.92 1.32 3.64
CA VAL A 89 3.58 2.74 3.60
C VAL A 89 3.02 3.07 2.22
N GLY A 90 1.76 3.50 2.17
CA GLY A 90 1.00 3.53 0.91
C GLY A 90 0.45 2.14 0.60
N CYS A 91 -0.12 1.48 1.61
CA CYS A 91 -0.49 0.05 1.51
C CYS A 91 -1.73 -0.25 0.66
N GLU A 92 -2.39 0.76 0.08
CA GLU A 92 -3.63 0.62 -0.67
C GLU A 92 -4.69 -0.19 0.12
N ILE A 93 -5.43 -1.09 -0.55
CA ILE A 93 -6.34 -2.06 0.07
C ILE A 93 -5.60 -3.28 0.67
N GLY A 94 -4.28 -3.24 0.80
CA GLY A 94 -3.50 -4.15 1.64
C GLY A 94 -3.09 -5.48 1.01
N GLY A 95 -3.13 -5.64 -0.32
CA GLY A 95 -2.71 -6.88 -0.99
C GLY A 95 -1.30 -7.30 -0.64
N SER A 96 -0.33 -6.40 -0.81
CA SER A 96 1.09 -6.66 -0.51
C SER A 96 1.33 -6.91 0.98
N SER A 97 0.70 -6.12 1.85
CA SER A 97 0.71 -6.34 3.30
C SER A 97 0.25 -7.76 3.69
N ARG A 98 -0.89 -8.22 3.16
CA ARG A 98 -1.43 -9.57 3.43
C ARG A 98 -0.55 -10.67 2.85
N TYR A 99 -0.04 -10.47 1.64
CA TYR A 99 0.86 -11.40 0.97
C TYR A 99 2.13 -11.64 1.82
N LEU A 100 2.80 -10.56 2.21
CA LEU A 100 4.05 -10.63 2.97
C LEU A 100 3.85 -11.21 4.37
N ALA A 101 2.75 -10.84 5.06
CA ALA A 101 2.41 -11.40 6.35
C ALA A 101 2.24 -12.92 6.30
N LYS A 102 1.56 -13.45 5.27
CA LYS A 102 1.43 -14.89 5.05
C LYS A 102 2.76 -15.55 4.70
N LYS A 103 3.50 -14.98 3.74
CA LYS A 103 4.77 -15.55 3.25
C LYS A 103 5.78 -15.75 4.38
N TYR A 104 5.90 -14.78 5.28
CA TYR A 104 6.90 -14.81 6.35
C TYR A 104 6.35 -15.24 7.72
N GLY A 105 5.04 -15.44 7.86
CA GLY A 105 4.42 -15.60 9.18
C GLY A 105 4.64 -14.38 10.08
N ALA A 106 4.76 -13.20 9.47
CA ALA A 106 5.13 -11.95 10.12
C ALA A 106 3.89 -11.18 10.60
N THR A 107 4.12 -10.30 11.58
CA THR A 107 3.15 -9.23 11.88
C THR A 107 3.31 -8.10 10.87
N ALA A 108 2.21 -7.52 10.39
CA ALA A 108 2.26 -6.43 9.43
C ALA A 108 1.37 -5.25 9.83
N LYS A 109 1.81 -4.05 9.47
CA LYS A 109 1.04 -2.80 9.59
C LYS A 109 1.02 -2.07 8.26
N GLY A 110 -0.17 -1.91 7.69
CA GLY A 110 -0.37 -1.08 6.50
C GLY A 110 -0.75 0.36 6.89
N ILE A 111 -0.19 1.34 6.21
CA ILE A 111 -0.49 2.77 6.40
C ILE A 111 -0.97 3.34 5.07
N THR A 112 -2.11 4.02 5.08
CA THR A 112 -2.63 4.76 3.92
C THR A 112 -3.19 6.12 4.34
N LEU A 113 -3.28 7.04 3.37
CA LEU A 113 -3.97 8.32 3.50
C LEU A 113 -5.47 8.19 3.18
N SER A 114 -5.96 7.07 2.68
CA SER A 114 -7.38 6.87 2.40
C SER A 114 -8.04 6.06 3.52
N HIS A 115 -9.09 6.61 4.11
CA HIS A 115 -9.85 5.90 5.14
C HIS A 115 -10.64 4.73 4.57
N VAL A 116 -11.14 4.87 3.33
CA VAL A 116 -11.85 3.81 2.59
C VAL A 116 -10.91 2.64 2.33
N GLN A 117 -9.68 2.90 1.87
CA GLN A 117 -8.66 1.87 1.67
C GLN A 117 -8.31 1.15 2.96
N ALA A 118 -8.12 1.89 4.08
CA ALA A 118 -7.80 1.28 5.37
C ALA A 118 -8.91 0.34 5.85
N GLN A 119 -10.18 0.76 5.72
CA GLN A 119 -11.34 -0.06 6.09
C GLN A 119 -11.46 -1.29 5.19
N ARG A 120 -11.33 -1.12 3.87
CA ARG A 120 -11.39 -2.23 2.91
C ARG A 120 -10.27 -3.24 3.16
N ALA A 121 -9.05 -2.75 3.42
CA ALA A 121 -7.90 -3.58 3.73
C ALA A 121 -8.12 -4.43 4.99
N GLN A 122 -8.70 -3.83 6.04
CA GLN A 122 -9.02 -4.56 7.28
C GLN A 122 -10.07 -5.64 7.01
N ALA A 123 -11.16 -5.32 6.32
CA ALA A 123 -12.20 -6.29 5.98
C ALA A 123 -11.65 -7.49 5.17
N LEU A 124 -10.75 -7.24 4.22
CA LEU A 124 -10.10 -8.27 3.42
C LEU A 124 -9.15 -9.14 4.27
N ALA A 125 -8.38 -8.53 5.18
CA ALA A 125 -7.50 -9.29 6.08
C ALA A 125 -8.27 -10.16 7.06
N ASP A 126 -9.37 -9.64 7.63
CA ASP A 126 -10.25 -10.38 8.53
C ASP A 126 -10.90 -11.56 7.80
N ALA A 127 -11.40 -11.35 6.57
CA ALA A 127 -11.98 -12.40 5.75
C ALA A 127 -10.97 -13.51 5.38
N GLN A 128 -9.69 -13.16 5.27
CA GLN A 128 -8.60 -14.10 4.98
C GLN A 128 -7.95 -14.68 6.24
N GLY A 129 -8.38 -14.27 7.44
CA GLY A 129 -7.80 -14.71 8.71
C GLY A 129 -6.34 -14.29 8.92
N VAL A 130 -5.90 -13.18 8.34
CA VAL A 130 -4.51 -12.71 8.42
C VAL A 130 -4.40 -11.59 9.46
N GLY A 131 -3.51 -11.75 10.43
CA GLY A 131 -3.26 -10.76 11.48
C GLY A 131 -2.50 -9.52 11.00
N VAL A 132 -3.10 -8.73 10.12
CA VAL A 132 -2.57 -7.43 9.67
C VAL A 132 -3.41 -6.30 10.25
N ARG A 133 -2.76 -5.22 10.68
CA ARG A 133 -3.44 -4.02 11.14
C ARG A 133 -3.29 -2.90 10.12
N PHE A 134 -4.40 -2.35 9.64
CA PHE A 134 -4.38 -1.20 8.72
C PHE A 134 -4.69 0.10 9.46
N LEU A 135 -3.96 1.16 9.09
CA LEU A 135 -4.02 2.46 9.74
C LEU A 135 -4.23 3.54 8.67
N PHE A 136 -5.27 4.33 8.85
CA PHE A 136 -5.36 5.63 8.22
C PHE A 136 -4.51 6.64 8.99
N LYS A 137 -3.63 7.38 8.31
CA LYS A 137 -2.82 8.44 8.91
C LYS A 137 -2.78 9.68 8.05
N SER A 138 -3.72 10.61 8.24
CA SER A 138 -3.70 11.89 7.54
C SER A 138 -2.58 12.84 8.00
N GLN A 139 -2.03 12.70 9.21
CA GLN A 139 -0.96 13.54 9.78
C GLN A 139 -0.10 12.78 10.81
N THR A 140 1.15 13.18 11.03
CA THR A 140 1.95 12.83 12.24
C THR A 140 1.53 13.73 13.41
N PRO A 141 1.66 13.26 14.67
CA PRO A 141 1.18 14.00 15.84
C PRO A 141 1.88 15.35 16.04
#